data_AF-A0A8C9FZK7-F1
#
_entry.id   AF-A0A8C9FZK7-F1
#
_cell.length_a   1.000
_cell.length_b   1.000
_cell.length_c   1.000
_cell.angle_alpha   90.00
_cell.angle_beta   90.00
_cell.angle_gamma   90.00
#
_symmetry.space_group_name_H-M   'P 1'
#
loop_
_entity.id
_entity.type
_entity.pdbx_description
1 polymer ?
#
loop_
_entity_poly.entity_id
_entity_poly.type
_entity_poly.pdbx_seq_one_letter_code
_entity_poly.pdbx_strand_id
1 'polypeptide(L)'
;MNVRLLYFRILSAKPLVETVSKSSIQLLLSKQSCLTSKAFFHWSICFLSNYPEREAAKVEGFEAGVQKPSYYVRLGSLSSKFRARAYQQALNKVRDAKQKSQETISQLHNTVSLIEYARKNMNSANQKLLGAQEKLYQSWVEWKKNTGQSDGDESHSAEHIESRTLAIAQSLTQQLQTTCLTLVTSIQGLPQSVQDQVYSVRSMAGDVYETFRSASSFRELSDSFLTTSKGQLKKMKESLDDVMDYLVNNTPLNWLVGPFYPQLPSTQHAENEGEGEKNSSQEDKQLEHNTE
;
A
#
# COMPACT_ATOMS: atom_id res chain seq x y z
N MET A 1 -81.98 27.35 -5.54
CA MET A 1 -81.09 28.01 -4.56
C MET A 1 -80.09 26.98 -4.03
N ASN A 2 -79.07 26.61 -4.80
CA ASN A 2 -77.71 27.17 -4.81
C ASN A 2 -76.89 26.97 -3.51
N VAL A 3 -76.67 25.71 -3.12
CA VAL A 3 -75.61 25.32 -2.16
C VAL A 3 -74.26 25.03 -2.87
N ARG A 4 -74.20 25.19 -4.20
CA ARG A 4 -73.00 24.95 -5.02
C ARG A 4 -72.09 26.17 -5.25
N LEU A 5 -72.41 27.32 -4.67
CA LEU A 5 -71.63 28.56 -4.86
C LEU A 5 -70.74 28.98 -3.67
N LEU A 6 -70.79 28.27 -2.53
CA LEU A 6 -69.84 28.51 -1.43
C LEU A 6 -68.58 27.64 -1.48
N TYR A 7 -68.56 26.56 -2.25
CA TYR A 7 -67.34 25.76 -2.45
C TYR A 7 -66.38 26.34 -3.50
N PHE A 8 -66.84 27.29 -4.32
CA PHE A 8 -66.04 27.88 -5.39
C PHE A 8 -65.38 29.23 -5.04
N ARG A 9 -65.56 29.74 -3.82
CA ARG A 9 -64.92 30.98 -3.34
C ARG A 9 -63.86 30.81 -2.24
N ILE A 10 -63.51 29.57 -1.90
CA ILE A 10 -62.28 29.25 -1.13
C ILE A 10 -61.14 28.77 -2.08
N LEU A 11 -61.39 28.75 -3.38
CA LEU A 11 -60.44 28.33 -4.42
C LEU A 11 -59.75 29.51 -5.13
N SER A 12 -59.70 30.69 -4.49
CA SER A 12 -58.99 31.85 -5.05
C SER A 12 -58.49 32.83 -3.99
N ALA A 13 -57.73 32.33 -3.01
CA ALA A 13 -56.87 33.16 -2.16
C ALA A 13 -55.89 32.27 -1.37
N LYS A 14 -54.84 31.77 -2.03
CA LYS A 14 -53.54 31.38 -1.43
C LYS A 14 -52.52 31.05 -2.52
N PRO A 15 -51.95 32.04 -3.19
CA PRO A 15 -50.60 31.92 -3.71
C PRO A 15 -49.58 32.39 -2.66
N LEU A 16 -48.33 31.95 -2.77
CA LEU A 16 -47.14 32.59 -2.17
C LEU A 16 -46.74 32.30 -0.70
N VAL A 17 -46.85 31.06 -0.20
CA VAL A 17 -46.02 30.64 0.98
C VAL A 17 -45.32 29.27 0.83
N GLU A 18 -45.60 28.49 -0.23
CA GLU A 18 -44.96 27.18 -0.41
C GLU A 18 -43.81 27.10 -1.43
N THR A 19 -43.46 28.22 -2.08
CA THR A 19 -42.34 28.28 -3.04
C THR A 19 -41.06 28.92 -2.49
N VAL A 20 -41.09 29.55 -1.30
CA VAL A 20 -39.89 30.14 -0.68
C VAL A 20 -39.09 29.10 0.13
N SER A 21 -39.74 28.04 0.61
CA SER A 21 -39.06 26.99 1.38
C SER A 21 -38.24 26.04 0.50
N LYS A 22 -38.69 25.72 -0.73
CA LYS A 22 -37.94 24.84 -1.64
C LYS A 22 -36.71 25.52 -2.26
N SER A 23 -36.78 26.82 -2.57
CA SER A 23 -35.63 27.57 -3.11
C SER A 23 -34.57 27.91 -2.06
N SER A 24 -34.96 28.08 -0.78
CA SER A 24 -33.98 28.28 0.31
C SER A 24 -33.25 26.98 0.66
N ILE A 25 -33.92 25.82 0.58
CA ILE A 25 -33.29 24.50 0.79
C ILE A 25 -32.36 24.16 -0.39
N GLN A 26 -32.71 24.55 -1.63
CA GLN A 26 -31.85 24.36 -2.80
C GLN A 26 -30.65 25.34 -2.81
N LEU A 27 -30.79 26.54 -2.24
CA LEU A 27 -29.68 27.49 -2.02
C LEU A 27 -28.75 27.07 -0.86
N LEU A 28 -29.27 26.38 0.17
CA LEU A 28 -28.47 25.76 1.22
C LEU A 28 -27.70 24.54 0.73
N LEU A 29 -28.26 23.76 -0.20
CA LEU A 29 -27.59 22.60 -0.79
C LEU A 29 -26.55 22.99 -1.86
N SER A 30 -26.67 24.18 -2.49
CA SER A 30 -25.70 24.66 -3.47
C SER A 30 -24.51 25.43 -2.87
N LYS A 31 -24.55 25.81 -1.58
CA LYS A 31 -23.41 26.43 -0.88
C LYS A 31 -22.57 25.45 -0.05
N GLN A 32 -22.95 24.17 -0.01
CA GLN A 32 -22.16 23.11 0.62
C GLN A 32 -21.07 22.52 -0.28
N SER A 33 -20.97 23.00 -1.53
CA SER A 33 -19.99 22.54 -2.51
C SER A 33 -19.02 23.65 -2.92
N CYS A 34 -18.41 24.34 -1.95
CA CYS A 34 -17.07 24.90 -2.16
C CYS A 34 -16.45 25.33 -0.83
N LEU A 35 -15.23 24.85 -0.58
CA LEU A 35 -14.22 25.31 0.38
C LEU A 35 -14.14 24.59 1.76
N THR A 36 -13.09 23.77 1.81
CA THR A 36 -12.07 23.62 2.88
C THR A 36 -12.32 22.67 4.07
N SER A 37 -12.40 21.38 3.75
CA SER A 37 -11.38 20.31 3.99
C SER A 37 -10.41 20.31 5.21
N LYS A 38 -10.49 21.19 6.22
CA LYS A 38 -9.60 21.08 7.42
C LYS A 38 -10.28 21.34 8.77
N ALA A 39 -11.37 22.10 8.82
CA ALA A 39 -12.01 22.44 10.09
C ALA A 39 -12.93 21.33 10.66
N PHE A 40 -13.55 20.49 9.82
CA PHE A 40 -14.41 19.40 10.28
C PHE A 40 -13.64 18.20 10.85
N PHE A 41 -12.37 18.05 10.44
CA PHE A 41 -11.47 17.02 10.95
C PHE A 41 -10.96 17.34 12.37
N HIS A 42 -10.92 18.62 12.75
CA HIS A 42 -10.42 19.05 14.06
C HIS A 42 -11.46 18.85 15.18
N TRP A 43 -12.74 19.07 14.91
CA TRP A 43 -13.79 18.85 15.92
C TRP A 43 -13.96 17.36 16.29
N SER A 44 -13.76 16.45 15.33
CA SER A 44 -13.84 15.00 15.60
C SER A 44 -12.66 14.44 16.40
N ILE A 45 -11.53 15.16 16.45
CA ILE A 45 -10.35 14.77 17.26
C ILE A 45 -10.53 15.17 18.73
N CYS A 46 -11.35 16.18 19.06
CA CYS A 46 -11.48 16.72 20.41
C CYS A 46 -12.38 15.93 21.38
N PHE A 47 -13.20 14.97 20.93
CA PHE A 47 -14.18 14.31 21.83
C PHE A 47 -13.75 12.94 22.38
N LEU A 48 -12.53 12.48 22.12
CA LEU A 48 -12.03 11.19 22.64
C LEU A 48 -10.94 11.32 23.72
N SER A 49 -10.81 12.50 24.35
CA SER A 49 -10.12 12.62 25.63
C SER A 49 -11.11 12.41 26.75
N ASN A 50 -11.38 11.15 27.09
CA ASN A 50 -11.81 10.68 28.42
C ASN A 50 -12.14 9.18 28.29
N TYR A 51 -11.23 8.30 28.73
CA TYR A 51 -11.44 7.02 29.43
C TYR A 51 -10.11 6.23 29.41
N PRO A 52 -9.79 5.48 30.49
CA PRO A 52 -8.40 5.16 30.84
C PRO A 52 -7.81 3.99 30.04
N GLU A 53 -6.50 4.09 29.82
CA GLU A 53 -5.60 3.04 29.32
C GLU A 53 -5.71 1.76 30.14
N ARG A 54 -5.95 0.62 29.47
CA ARG A 54 -5.36 -0.65 29.88
C ARG A 54 -4.95 -1.49 28.68
N GLU A 55 -3.74 -2.04 28.84
CA GLU A 55 -3.09 -3.11 28.08
C GLU A 55 -2.60 -2.77 26.66
N ALA A 56 -1.46 -2.08 26.61
CA ALA A 56 -0.56 -2.06 25.47
C ALA A 56 0.63 -3.01 25.73
N ALA A 57 0.80 -4.03 24.89
CA ALA A 57 2.03 -4.84 24.90
C ALA A 57 3.14 -4.06 24.17
N LYS A 58 4.10 -3.55 24.95
CA LYS A 58 5.28 -2.83 24.46
C LYS A 58 6.30 -3.85 23.96
N VAL A 59 6.64 -3.81 22.66
CA VAL A 59 7.80 -4.51 22.11
C VAL A 59 8.88 -3.46 21.89
N GLU A 60 9.99 -3.56 22.63
CA GLU A 60 11.13 -2.64 22.54
C GLU A 60 12.05 -3.02 21.38
N GLY A 61 12.30 -2.06 20.49
CA GLY A 61 13.33 -2.10 19.45
C GLY A 61 13.81 -0.67 19.21
N PHE A 62 15.11 -0.46 19.34
CA PHE A 62 15.80 0.82 19.46
C PHE A 62 16.22 1.36 18.08
N GLU A 63 15.78 2.57 17.70
CA GLU A 63 16.55 3.49 16.83
C GLU A 63 16.02 4.93 16.92
N ALA A 64 16.90 5.87 17.26
CA ALA A 64 16.60 7.27 17.56
C ALA A 64 16.39 8.12 16.29
N GLY A 65 15.22 7.98 15.68
CA GLY A 65 14.51 9.11 15.09
C GLY A 65 13.28 9.37 15.97
N VAL A 66 12.71 10.58 15.99
CA VAL A 66 11.43 10.83 16.68
C VAL A 66 10.31 10.10 15.92
N GLN A 67 10.29 8.76 16.02
CA GLN A 67 9.21 7.93 15.52
C GLN A 67 8.05 8.13 16.48
N LYS A 68 6.96 8.70 15.97
CA LYS A 68 5.70 8.73 16.70
C LYS A 68 5.39 7.28 17.11
N PRO A 69 5.14 7.01 18.41
CA PRO A 69 4.89 5.65 18.86
C PRO A 69 3.72 5.08 18.08
N SER A 70 3.94 3.95 17.43
CA SER A 70 2.93 3.28 16.61
C SER A 70 2.49 2.01 17.31
N TYR A 71 1.19 1.78 17.43
CA TYR A 71 0.65 0.61 18.12
C TYR A 71 -0.35 -0.16 17.26
N TYR A 72 -0.45 -1.46 17.52
CA TYR A 72 -1.37 -2.38 16.88
C TYR A 72 -2.40 -2.85 17.90
N VAL A 73 -3.66 -2.96 17.48
CA VAL A 73 -4.76 -3.34 18.38
C VAL A 73 -5.57 -4.47 17.78
N ARG A 74 -6.02 -5.40 18.61
CA ARG A 74 -6.95 -6.46 18.19
C ARG A 74 -8.31 -5.85 17.88
N LEU A 75 -8.92 -6.22 16.75
CA LEU A 75 -10.25 -5.73 16.37
C LEU A 75 -11.31 -5.93 17.47
N GLY A 76 -11.24 -7.04 18.21
CA GLY A 76 -12.15 -7.37 19.30
C GLY A 76 -12.12 -6.40 20.47
N SER A 77 -10.98 -5.76 20.73
CA SER A 77 -10.80 -4.79 21.82
C SER A 77 -11.38 -3.41 21.49
N LEU A 78 -11.75 -3.18 20.22
CA LEU A 78 -12.27 -1.89 19.75
C LEU A 78 -13.79 -1.80 19.91
N SER A 79 -14.29 -0.59 20.16
CA SER A 79 -15.73 -0.28 20.11
C SER A 79 -16.31 -0.56 18.72
N SER A 80 -17.60 -0.88 18.59
CA SER A 80 -18.21 -1.28 17.31
C SER A 80 -17.95 -0.28 16.16
N LYS A 81 -18.09 1.03 16.42
CA LYS A 81 -17.83 2.08 15.41
C LYS A 81 -16.35 2.12 14.98
N PHE A 82 -15.43 2.04 15.94
CA PHE A 82 -14.00 2.10 15.64
C PHE A 82 -13.52 0.79 15.01
N ARG A 83 -14.04 -0.35 15.46
CA ARG A 83 -13.82 -1.68 14.87
C ARG A 83 -14.20 -1.71 13.40
N ALA A 84 -15.39 -1.22 13.04
CA ALA A 84 -15.84 -1.20 11.64
C ALA A 84 -14.88 -0.38 10.75
N ARG A 85 -14.42 0.78 11.23
CA ARG A 85 -13.47 1.64 10.51
C ARG A 85 -12.09 1.00 10.39
N ALA A 86 -11.56 0.50 11.51
CA ALA A 86 -10.25 -0.15 11.55
C ALA A 86 -10.22 -1.41 10.67
N TYR A 87 -11.30 -2.20 10.66
CA TYR A 87 -11.48 -3.34 9.79
C TYR A 87 -11.46 -2.92 8.31
N GLN A 88 -12.23 -1.91 7.91
CA GLN A 88 -12.24 -1.43 6.53
C GLN A 88 -10.86 -0.90 6.09
N GLN A 89 -10.17 -0.17 6.96
CA GLN A 89 -8.83 0.33 6.67
C GLN A 89 -7.82 -0.80 6.51
N ALA A 90 -7.84 -1.79 7.40
CA ALA A 90 -6.97 -2.96 7.31
C ALA A 90 -7.28 -3.81 6.07
N LEU A 91 -8.56 -3.98 5.74
CA LEU A 91 -9.02 -4.69 4.54
C LEU A 91 -8.53 -3.99 3.26
N ASN A 92 -8.63 -2.66 3.19
CA ASN A 92 -8.10 -1.89 2.06
C ASN A 92 -6.58 -2.07 1.94
N LYS A 93 -5.84 -2.03 3.06
CA LYS A 93 -4.38 -2.25 3.06
C LYS A 93 -4.00 -3.63 2.51
N VAL A 94 -4.70 -4.69 2.92
CA VAL A 94 -4.47 -6.05 2.39
C VAL A 94 -4.85 -6.12 0.91
N ARG A 95 -5.94 -5.48 0.49
CA ARG A 95 -6.36 -5.41 -0.92
C ARG A 95 -5.32 -4.72 -1.79
N ASP A 96 -4.78 -3.58 -1.35
CA ASP A 96 -3.77 -2.83 -2.08
C ASP A 96 -2.48 -3.66 -2.23
N ALA A 97 -2.07 -4.32 -1.14
CA ALA A 97 -0.91 -5.21 -1.15
C ALA A 97 -1.12 -6.43 -2.06
N LYS A 98 -2.32 -7.04 -2.04
CA LYS A 98 -2.71 -8.10 -2.97
C LYS A 98 -2.62 -7.63 -4.41
N GLN A 99 -3.23 -6.49 -4.74
CA GLN A 99 -3.26 -5.96 -6.11
C GLN A 99 -1.84 -5.72 -6.63
N LYS A 100 -1.00 -5.08 -5.81
CA LYS A 100 0.41 -4.86 -6.13
C LYS A 100 1.15 -6.17 -6.35
N SER A 101 0.98 -7.15 -5.45
CA SER A 101 1.57 -8.48 -5.62
C SER A 101 1.09 -9.15 -6.92
N GLN A 102 -0.20 -9.14 -7.22
CA GLN A 102 -0.74 -9.77 -8.44
C GLN A 102 -0.24 -9.11 -9.73
N GLU A 103 -0.06 -7.78 -9.72
CA GLU A 103 0.56 -7.05 -10.83
C GLU A 103 2.02 -7.48 -11.02
N THR A 104 2.83 -7.44 -9.96
CA THR A 104 4.24 -7.88 -10.00
C THR A 104 4.36 -9.34 -10.42
N ILE A 105 3.47 -10.23 -9.94
CA ILE A 105 3.46 -11.65 -10.35
C ILE A 105 3.15 -11.78 -11.84
N SER A 106 2.22 -10.98 -12.38
CA SER A 106 1.89 -11.01 -13.80
C SER A 106 3.06 -10.55 -14.67
N GLN A 107 3.72 -9.47 -14.26
CA GLN A 107 4.93 -8.98 -14.92
C GLN A 107 6.04 -10.05 -14.88
N LEU A 108 6.28 -10.65 -13.70
CA LEU A 108 7.29 -11.69 -13.53
C LEU A 108 6.98 -12.94 -14.36
N HIS A 109 5.73 -13.37 -14.44
CA HIS A 109 5.32 -14.49 -15.29
C HIS A 109 5.61 -14.22 -16.77
N ASN A 110 5.36 -12.99 -17.23
CA ASN A 110 5.72 -12.58 -18.59
C ASN A 110 7.22 -12.60 -18.79
N THR A 111 8.00 -12.07 -17.83
CA THR A 111 9.47 -12.10 -17.88
C THR A 111 10.02 -13.52 -17.92
N VAL A 112 9.53 -14.42 -17.07
CA VAL A 112 9.91 -15.85 -17.07
C VAL A 112 9.59 -16.49 -18.42
N SER A 113 8.44 -16.15 -19.03
CA SER A 113 8.06 -16.65 -20.36
C SER A 113 8.97 -16.12 -21.48
N LEU A 114 9.42 -14.86 -21.38
CA LEU A 114 10.39 -14.28 -22.32
C LEU A 114 11.76 -14.96 -22.19
N ILE A 115 12.22 -15.21 -20.96
CA ILE A 115 13.46 -15.95 -20.69
C ILE A 115 13.37 -17.37 -21.26
N GLU A 116 12.26 -18.06 -21.04
CA GLU A 116 12.04 -19.41 -21.57
C GLU A 116 12.04 -19.41 -23.11
N TYR A 117 11.37 -18.44 -23.73
CA TYR A 117 11.34 -18.29 -25.18
C TYR A 117 12.74 -18.01 -25.74
N ALA A 118 13.49 -17.08 -25.13
CA ALA A 118 14.85 -16.75 -25.53
C ALA A 118 15.76 -17.98 -25.45
N ARG A 119 15.71 -18.72 -24.35
CA ARG A 119 16.47 -19.98 -24.19
C ARG A 119 16.12 -21.02 -25.23
N LYS A 120 14.83 -21.28 -25.46
CA LYS A 120 14.37 -22.24 -26.48
C LYS A 120 14.86 -21.85 -27.88
N ASN A 121 14.80 -20.56 -28.20
CA ASN A 121 15.31 -20.04 -29.46
C ASN A 121 16.83 -20.24 -29.57
N MET A 122 17.61 -19.84 -28.56
CA MET A 122 19.07 -20.05 -28.53
C MET A 122 19.45 -21.52 -28.65
N ASN A 123 18.77 -22.42 -27.95
CA ASN A 123 19.02 -23.86 -28.06
C ASN A 123 18.71 -24.38 -29.46
N SER A 124 17.61 -23.92 -30.08
CA SER A 124 17.26 -24.30 -31.45
C SER A 124 18.23 -23.71 -32.49
N ALA A 125 18.70 -22.48 -32.27
CA ALA A 125 19.69 -21.81 -33.12
C ALA A 125 21.05 -22.51 -32.99
N ASN A 126 21.47 -22.86 -31.78
CA ASN A 126 22.67 -23.65 -31.52
C ASN A 126 22.57 -25.04 -32.14
N GLN A 127 21.43 -25.74 -32.06
CA GLN A 127 21.24 -27.02 -32.75
C GLN A 127 21.31 -26.88 -34.27
N LYS A 128 20.69 -25.83 -34.84
CA LYS A 128 20.78 -25.53 -36.28
C LYS A 128 22.20 -25.16 -36.69
N LEU A 129 22.92 -24.40 -35.85
CA LEU A 129 24.31 -24.04 -36.06
C LEU A 129 25.19 -25.27 -35.98
N LEU A 130 25.03 -26.14 -34.97
CA LEU A 130 25.74 -27.41 -34.87
C LEU A 130 25.42 -28.32 -36.06
N GLY A 131 24.17 -28.38 -36.52
CA GLY A 131 23.80 -29.13 -37.72
C GLY A 131 24.36 -28.51 -39.01
N ALA A 132 24.45 -27.19 -39.09
CA ALA A 132 25.10 -26.48 -40.19
C ALA A 132 26.62 -26.61 -40.12
N GLN A 133 27.21 -26.61 -38.92
CA GLN A 133 28.62 -26.82 -38.67
C GLN A 133 29.00 -28.27 -38.92
N GLU A 134 28.16 -29.25 -38.63
CA GLU A 134 28.35 -30.65 -39.00
C GLU A 134 28.28 -30.78 -40.53
N LYS A 135 27.29 -30.19 -41.19
CA LYS A 135 27.24 -30.16 -42.67
C LYS A 135 28.42 -29.44 -43.28
N LEU A 136 28.82 -28.31 -42.70
CA LEU A 136 30.00 -27.56 -43.10
C LEU A 136 31.27 -28.33 -42.76
N TYR A 137 31.33 -29.11 -41.70
CA TYR A 137 32.46 -29.96 -41.34
C TYR A 137 32.57 -31.13 -42.30
N GLN A 138 31.46 -31.78 -42.65
CA GLN A 138 31.42 -32.81 -43.68
C GLN A 138 31.84 -32.24 -45.05
N SER A 139 31.28 -31.09 -45.42
CA SER A 139 31.64 -30.41 -46.67
C SER A 139 33.05 -29.79 -46.61
N TRP A 140 33.55 -29.41 -45.42
CA TRP A 140 34.92 -28.93 -45.15
C TRP A 140 35.92 -30.08 -45.15
N VAL A 141 35.56 -31.28 -44.72
CA VAL A 141 36.38 -32.49 -44.88
C VAL A 141 36.51 -32.82 -46.38
N GLU A 142 35.46 -32.62 -47.18
CA GLU A 142 35.53 -32.68 -48.66
C GLU A 142 36.35 -31.53 -49.27
N TRP A 143 36.15 -30.29 -48.81
CA TRP A 143 36.80 -29.08 -49.33
C TRP A 143 38.25 -28.90 -48.88
N LYS A 144 38.64 -29.38 -47.70
CA LYS A 144 40.02 -29.33 -47.16
C LYS A 144 40.98 -30.19 -47.98
N LYS A 145 40.45 -31.02 -48.87
CA LYS A 145 41.19 -31.61 -49.98
C LYS A 145 41.69 -30.57 -51.00
N ASN A 146 41.17 -29.33 -50.98
CA ASN A 146 41.35 -28.27 -51.98
C ASN A 146 41.37 -26.83 -51.41
N THR A 147 42.29 -26.52 -50.47
CA THR A 147 42.64 -25.12 -50.06
C THR A 147 41.70 -24.45 -49.05
N GLY A 148 42.24 -23.52 -48.24
CA GLY A 148 41.67 -23.12 -46.96
C GLY A 148 41.52 -21.63 -46.64
N GLN A 149 41.19 -21.42 -45.35
CA GLN A 149 41.03 -20.21 -44.53
C GLN A 149 39.63 -19.55 -44.45
N SER A 150 39.49 -18.68 -43.44
CA SER A 150 38.53 -18.63 -42.31
C SER A 150 37.98 -17.21 -42.09
N ASP A 151 36.82 -17.07 -41.43
CA ASP A 151 36.42 -15.99 -40.48
C ASP A 151 34.97 -16.28 -40.01
N GLY A 152 34.38 -15.78 -38.91
CA GLY A 152 34.70 -14.78 -37.88
C GLY A 152 33.42 -14.59 -37.03
N ASP A 153 33.55 -14.29 -35.74
CA ASP A 153 32.53 -14.36 -34.68
C ASP A 153 31.77 -13.03 -34.44
N GLU A 154 30.45 -13.10 -34.16
CA GLU A 154 29.55 -11.95 -33.93
C GLU A 154 28.66 -12.22 -32.68
N SER A 155 29.18 -11.98 -31.47
CA SER A 155 28.53 -12.39 -30.20
C SER A 155 28.10 -11.23 -29.26
N HIS A 156 28.30 -9.96 -29.60
CA HIS A 156 28.25 -8.88 -28.60
C HIS A 156 26.87 -8.24 -28.31
N SER A 157 25.78 -8.61 -29.00
CA SER A 157 24.45 -7.99 -28.78
C SER A 157 23.52 -8.77 -27.84
N ALA A 158 23.68 -10.10 -27.75
CA ALA A 158 22.77 -10.97 -27.00
C ALA A 158 22.97 -10.85 -25.48
N GLU A 159 24.22 -10.81 -25.01
CA GLU A 159 24.57 -10.81 -23.58
C GLU A 159 24.03 -9.58 -22.82
N HIS A 160 23.95 -8.43 -23.51
CA HIS A 160 23.39 -7.20 -22.93
C HIS A 160 21.86 -7.26 -22.77
N ILE A 161 21.16 -7.97 -23.65
CA ILE A 161 19.70 -8.16 -23.55
C ILE A 161 19.37 -9.15 -22.43
N GLU A 162 20.18 -10.21 -22.28
CA GLU A 162 20.02 -11.19 -21.21
C GLU A 162 20.17 -10.55 -19.83
N SER A 163 21.29 -9.86 -19.59
CA SER A 163 21.60 -9.20 -18.31
C SER A 163 20.52 -8.18 -17.92
N ARG A 164 20.05 -7.37 -18.87
CA ARG A 164 18.96 -6.40 -18.63
C ARG A 164 17.64 -7.10 -18.26
N THR A 165 17.31 -8.20 -18.92
CA THR A 165 16.08 -8.96 -18.64
C THR A 165 16.16 -9.65 -17.27
N LEU A 166 17.33 -10.18 -16.91
CA LEU A 166 17.61 -10.73 -15.59
C LEU A 166 17.49 -9.68 -14.49
N ALA A 167 18.05 -8.48 -14.71
CA ALA A 167 17.91 -7.36 -13.76
C ALA A 167 16.44 -6.97 -13.52
N ILE A 168 15.61 -7.00 -14.56
CA ILE A 168 14.15 -6.79 -14.44
C ILE A 168 13.53 -7.90 -13.58
N ALA A 169 13.86 -9.17 -13.84
CA ALA A 169 13.36 -10.31 -13.05
C ALA A 169 13.77 -10.21 -11.56
N GLN A 170 15.02 -9.83 -11.29
CA GLN A 170 15.56 -9.62 -9.94
C GLN A 170 14.83 -8.46 -9.22
N SER A 171 14.59 -7.35 -9.92
CA SER A 171 13.86 -6.22 -9.35
C SER A 171 12.40 -6.57 -9.01
N LEU A 172 11.71 -7.27 -9.93
CA LEU A 172 10.32 -7.71 -9.72
C LEU A 172 10.21 -8.71 -8.57
N THR A 173 11.11 -9.69 -8.48
CA THR A 173 11.13 -10.66 -7.38
C THR A 173 11.43 -10.01 -6.03
N GLN A 174 12.34 -9.02 -5.99
CA GLN A 174 12.61 -8.23 -4.78
C GLN A 174 11.40 -7.39 -4.36
N GLN A 175 10.70 -6.77 -5.32
CA GLN A 175 9.48 -6.02 -5.05
C GLN A 175 8.37 -6.92 -4.49
N LEU A 176 8.24 -8.13 -5.05
CA LEU A 176 7.32 -9.14 -4.56
C LEU A 176 7.66 -9.57 -3.13
N GLN A 177 8.93 -9.84 -2.83
CA GLN A 177 9.41 -10.16 -1.47
C GLN A 177 9.02 -9.09 -0.45
N THR A 178 9.29 -7.83 -0.78
CA THR A 178 8.98 -6.67 0.07
C THR A 178 7.47 -6.58 0.34
N THR A 179 6.66 -6.82 -0.69
CA THR A 179 5.20 -6.80 -0.57
C THR A 179 4.70 -7.99 0.27
N CYS A 180 5.29 -9.18 0.13
CA CYS A 180 4.98 -10.34 0.97
C CYS A 180 5.29 -10.11 2.45
N LEU A 181 6.40 -9.44 2.78
CA LEU A 181 6.71 -9.05 4.17
C LEU A 181 5.64 -8.08 4.73
N THR A 182 5.19 -7.14 3.90
CA THR A 182 4.11 -6.21 4.26
C THR A 182 2.79 -6.96 4.49
N LEU A 183 2.49 -7.98 3.68
CA LEU A 183 1.33 -8.84 3.86
C LEU A 183 1.41 -9.64 5.16
N VAL A 184 2.54 -10.30 5.44
CA VAL A 184 2.76 -11.07 6.68
C VAL A 184 2.55 -10.23 7.93
N THR A 185 3.01 -8.98 7.93
CA THR A 185 2.77 -8.06 9.06
C THR A 185 1.33 -7.58 9.14
N SER A 186 0.60 -7.51 8.02
CA SER A 186 -0.78 -7.03 7.96
C SER A 186 -1.83 -8.09 8.29
N ILE A 187 -1.47 -9.37 8.32
CA ILE A 187 -2.36 -10.51 8.60
C ILE A 187 -2.18 -11.12 10.00
N GLN A 188 -1.41 -10.47 10.88
CA GLN A 188 -1.15 -10.97 12.22
C GLN A 188 -2.45 -11.11 13.03
N GLY A 189 -2.65 -12.26 13.68
CA GLY A 189 -3.84 -12.52 14.50
C GLY A 189 -5.05 -13.05 13.74
N LEU A 190 -4.93 -13.30 12.43
CA LEU A 190 -5.91 -14.09 11.66
C LEU A 190 -5.82 -15.59 12.03
N PRO A 191 -6.80 -16.43 11.66
CA PRO A 191 -6.69 -17.88 11.86
C PRO A 191 -5.46 -18.47 11.17
N GLN A 192 -4.88 -19.50 11.77
CA GLN A 192 -3.64 -20.12 11.28
C GLN A 192 -3.74 -20.56 9.81
N SER A 193 -4.89 -21.13 9.41
CA SER A 193 -5.13 -21.55 8.03
C SER A 193 -4.98 -20.41 7.00
N VAL A 194 -5.33 -19.18 7.37
CA VAL A 194 -5.20 -17.99 6.51
C VAL A 194 -3.76 -17.48 6.55
N GLN A 195 -3.12 -17.50 7.72
CA GLN A 195 -1.72 -17.11 7.84
C GLN A 195 -0.81 -18.04 7.04
N ASP A 196 -1.07 -19.35 7.06
CA ASP A 196 -0.33 -20.37 6.31
C ASP A 196 -0.34 -20.11 4.80
N GLN A 197 -1.44 -19.59 4.25
CA GLN A 197 -1.51 -19.18 2.84
C GLN A 197 -0.53 -18.05 2.54
N VAL A 198 -0.48 -17.00 3.37
CA VAL A 198 0.44 -15.88 3.19
C VAL A 198 1.90 -16.31 3.42
N TYR A 199 2.16 -17.20 4.38
CA TYR A 199 3.48 -17.79 4.58
C TYR A 199 3.91 -18.63 3.38
N SER A 200 3.01 -19.42 2.80
CA SER A 200 3.27 -20.16 1.56
C SER A 200 3.58 -19.21 0.39
N VAL A 201 2.85 -18.10 0.26
CA VAL A 201 3.13 -17.07 -0.76
C VAL A 201 4.53 -16.50 -0.58
N ARG A 202 4.91 -16.14 0.66
CA ARG A 202 6.25 -15.64 0.98
C ARG A 202 7.34 -16.68 0.66
N SER A 203 7.13 -17.94 1.01
CA SER A 203 8.08 -19.02 0.75
C SER A 203 8.29 -19.21 -0.75
N MET A 204 7.20 -19.34 -1.53
CA MET A 204 7.29 -19.48 -2.98
C MET A 204 7.96 -18.29 -3.65
N ALA A 205 7.64 -17.06 -3.21
CA ALA A 205 8.33 -15.86 -3.67
C ALA A 205 9.83 -15.88 -3.30
N GLY A 206 10.20 -16.57 -2.21
CA GLY A 206 11.58 -16.70 -1.72
C GLY A 206 12.39 -17.61 -2.61
N ASP A 207 11.85 -18.79 -2.91
CA ASP A 207 12.48 -19.77 -3.79
C ASP A 207 12.77 -19.18 -5.19
N VAL A 208 11.80 -18.44 -5.73
CA VAL A 208 11.94 -17.76 -7.02
C VAL A 208 13.00 -16.64 -6.93
N TYR A 209 12.98 -15.84 -5.87
CA TYR A 209 13.94 -14.76 -5.66
C TYR A 209 15.38 -15.25 -5.55
N GLU A 210 15.64 -16.27 -4.73
CA GLU A 210 17.01 -16.78 -4.53
C GLU A 210 17.61 -17.30 -5.84
N THR A 211 16.81 -18.01 -6.63
CA THR A 211 17.27 -18.55 -7.92
C THR A 211 17.59 -17.42 -8.92
N PHE A 212 16.71 -16.41 -9.04
CA PHE A 212 16.97 -15.25 -9.91
C PHE A 212 18.12 -14.37 -9.42
N ARG A 213 18.32 -14.28 -8.10
CA ARG A 213 19.43 -13.55 -7.49
C ARG A 213 20.77 -14.23 -7.78
N SER A 214 20.82 -15.56 -7.77
CA SER A 214 22.05 -16.31 -8.06
C SER A 214 22.41 -16.37 -9.54
N ALA A 215 21.42 -16.23 -10.43
CA ALA A 215 21.63 -16.38 -11.87
C ALA A 215 22.28 -15.15 -12.49
N SER A 216 23.37 -15.36 -13.24
CA SER A 216 24.08 -14.32 -14.00
C SER A 216 23.77 -14.33 -15.49
N SER A 217 23.26 -15.46 -16.00
CA SER A 217 22.93 -15.67 -17.41
C SER A 217 21.63 -16.48 -17.56
N PHE A 218 21.03 -16.46 -18.75
CA PHE A 218 19.84 -17.29 -18.98
C PHE A 218 20.18 -18.78 -18.87
N ARG A 219 21.41 -19.19 -19.21
CA ARG A 219 21.86 -20.60 -19.23
C ARG A 219 21.75 -21.30 -17.88
N GLU A 220 21.98 -20.56 -16.80
CA GLU A 220 21.93 -21.06 -15.41
C GLU A 220 20.50 -21.35 -14.92
N LEU A 221 19.48 -20.81 -15.59
CA LEU A 221 18.08 -21.04 -15.24
C LEU A 221 17.58 -22.34 -15.88
N SER A 222 17.37 -23.39 -15.09
CA SER A 222 16.88 -24.67 -15.62
C SER A 222 15.45 -24.60 -16.13
N ASP A 223 15.10 -25.47 -17.10
CA ASP A 223 13.72 -25.54 -17.63
C ASP A 223 12.72 -26.02 -16.55
N SER A 224 13.18 -26.85 -15.61
CA SER A 224 12.40 -27.26 -14.45
C SER A 224 12.12 -26.09 -13.52
N PHE A 225 13.09 -25.19 -13.31
CA PHE A 225 12.88 -23.96 -12.55
C PHE A 225 11.90 -23.02 -13.25
N LEU A 226 12.03 -22.80 -14.57
CA LEU A 226 11.10 -21.93 -15.31
C LEU A 226 9.66 -22.45 -15.24
N THR A 227 9.48 -23.77 -15.31
CA THR A 227 8.16 -24.41 -15.15
C THR A 227 7.65 -24.31 -13.71
N THR A 228 8.52 -24.61 -12.73
CA THR A 228 8.18 -24.57 -11.29
C THR A 228 7.83 -23.16 -10.85
N SER A 229 8.63 -22.17 -11.24
CA SER A 229 8.39 -20.75 -10.93
C SER A 229 7.04 -20.30 -11.49
N LYS A 230 6.68 -20.60 -12.74
CA LYS A 230 5.34 -20.30 -13.28
C LYS A 230 4.22 -20.93 -12.45
N GLY A 231 4.38 -22.18 -12.05
CA GLY A 231 3.45 -22.87 -11.15
C GLY A 231 3.32 -22.18 -9.78
N GLN A 232 4.45 -21.83 -9.16
CA GLN A 232 4.52 -21.08 -7.91
C GLN A 232 3.84 -19.71 -8.03
N LEU A 233 4.12 -18.96 -9.10
CA LEU A 233 3.52 -17.66 -9.39
C LEU A 233 1.99 -17.76 -9.53
N LYS A 234 1.49 -18.80 -10.19
CA LYS A 234 0.05 -19.07 -10.28
C LYS A 234 -0.54 -19.38 -8.91
N LYS A 235 0.07 -20.32 -8.17
CA LYS A 235 -0.39 -20.72 -6.84
C LYS A 235 -0.38 -19.55 -5.85
N MET A 236 0.60 -18.66 -5.94
CA MET A 236 0.65 -17.44 -5.14
C MET A 236 -0.56 -16.53 -5.39
N LYS A 237 -1.00 -16.38 -6.65
CA LYS A 237 -2.21 -15.59 -6.97
C LYS A 237 -3.44 -16.20 -6.32
N GLU A 238 -3.61 -17.51 -6.46
CA GLU A 238 -4.72 -18.28 -5.88
C GLU A 238 -4.74 -18.14 -4.35
N SER A 239 -3.60 -18.35 -3.67
CA SER A 239 -3.50 -18.16 -2.21
C SER A 239 -3.81 -16.73 -1.76
N LEU A 240 -3.43 -15.70 -2.53
CA LEU A 240 -3.78 -14.31 -2.23
C LEU A 240 -5.27 -14.03 -2.45
N ASP A 241 -5.90 -14.69 -3.41
CA ASP A 241 -7.34 -14.64 -3.63
C ASP A 241 -8.10 -15.29 -2.47
N ASP A 242 -7.66 -16.46 -2.01
CA ASP A 242 -8.25 -17.18 -0.86
C ASP A 242 -8.19 -16.37 0.44
N VAL A 243 -7.05 -15.71 0.70
CA VAL A 243 -6.90 -14.82 1.86
C VAL A 243 -7.88 -13.66 1.79
N MET A 244 -8.03 -13.05 0.62
CA MET A 244 -8.95 -11.93 0.44
C MET A 244 -10.40 -12.38 0.55
N ASP A 245 -10.76 -13.54 0.02
CA ASP A 245 -12.09 -14.13 0.14
C ASP A 245 -12.46 -14.37 1.61
N TYR A 246 -11.55 -14.99 2.38
CA TYR A 246 -11.74 -15.14 3.82
C TYR A 246 -11.99 -13.80 4.50
N LEU A 247 -11.16 -12.79 4.21
CA LEU A 247 -11.27 -11.49 4.84
C LEU A 247 -12.61 -10.81 4.52
N VAL A 248 -13.06 -10.80 3.27
CA VAL A 248 -14.33 -10.16 2.88
C VAL A 248 -15.54 -10.81 3.55
N ASN A 249 -15.47 -12.13 3.75
CA ASN A 249 -16.57 -12.92 4.30
C ASN A 249 -16.58 -13.02 5.83
N ASN A 250 -15.55 -12.50 6.52
CA ASN A 250 -15.39 -12.67 7.97
C ASN A 250 -14.99 -11.36 8.67
N THR A 251 -15.27 -11.24 9.96
CA THR A 251 -14.72 -10.15 10.80
C THR A 251 -13.90 -10.73 11.95
N PRO A 252 -12.61 -11.06 11.71
CA PRO A 252 -11.77 -11.74 12.69
C PRO A 252 -11.41 -10.83 13.86
N LEU A 253 -11.94 -11.11 15.06
CA LEU A 253 -11.75 -10.26 16.24
C LEU A 253 -10.31 -10.26 16.77
N ASN A 254 -9.53 -11.32 16.50
CA ASN A 254 -8.13 -11.41 16.92
C ASN A 254 -7.17 -10.72 15.95
N TRP A 255 -7.66 -10.20 14.82
CA TRP A 255 -6.82 -9.53 13.83
C TRP A 255 -6.21 -8.26 14.42
N LEU A 256 -4.88 -8.18 14.38
CA LEU A 256 -4.10 -7.02 14.78
C LEU A 256 -4.10 -6.01 13.63
N VAL A 257 -4.78 -4.88 13.87
CA VAL A 257 -4.90 -3.79 12.91
C VAL A 257 -4.09 -2.58 13.36
N GLY A 258 -3.53 -1.85 12.40
CA GLY A 258 -2.62 -0.73 12.63
C GLY A 258 -1.67 -0.45 11.46
N PRO A 259 -0.67 0.42 11.64
CA PRO A 259 -0.37 1.14 12.88
C PRO A 259 -1.35 2.29 13.18
N PHE A 260 -1.69 2.48 14.46
CA PHE A 260 -2.34 3.69 14.97
C PHE A 260 -1.31 4.62 15.59
N TYR A 261 -1.52 5.92 15.42
CA TYR A 261 -0.64 6.97 15.93
C TYR A 261 -1.43 7.83 16.92
N PRO A 262 -1.05 7.85 18.21
CA PRO A 262 -1.69 8.71 19.17
C PRO A 262 -1.33 10.16 18.85
N GLN A 263 -2.33 11.04 18.80
CA GLN A 263 -2.09 12.47 18.77
C GLN A 263 -1.83 12.89 20.22
N LEU A 264 -0.56 13.09 20.57
CA LEU A 264 -0.23 13.74 21.84
C LEU A 264 -0.69 15.19 21.73
N PRO A 265 -1.52 15.71 22.66
CA PRO A 265 -1.82 17.13 22.67
C PRO A 265 -0.51 17.88 22.87
N SER A 266 -0.17 18.75 21.91
CA SER A 266 0.95 19.68 22.05
C SER A 266 0.67 20.56 23.26
N THR A 267 1.48 20.48 24.31
CA THR A 267 1.48 21.48 25.39
C THR A 267 1.90 22.82 24.79
N GLN A 268 0.92 23.63 24.38
CA GLN A 268 1.11 25.00 23.96
C GLN A 268 0.46 25.92 25.00
N HIS A 269 1.31 26.77 25.60
CA HIS A 269 1.01 27.97 26.38
C HIS A 269 0.48 27.81 27.81
N ALA A 270 1.42 27.87 28.75
CA ALA A 270 1.22 28.45 30.09
C ALA A 270 2.19 29.62 30.28
N GLU A 271 2.18 30.60 29.38
CA GLU A 271 2.84 31.89 29.58
C GLU A 271 1.97 32.96 28.93
N ASN A 272 1.01 33.46 29.71
CA ASN A 272 0.50 34.84 29.73
C ASN A 272 -0.77 34.84 30.57
N GLU A 273 -0.68 35.27 31.83
CA GLU A 273 -1.30 36.52 32.31
C GLU A 273 -1.14 36.62 33.84
N GLY A 274 -0.62 37.76 34.25
CA GLY A 274 -0.28 38.14 35.61
C GLY A 274 0.33 39.52 35.55
N GLU A 275 -0.45 40.46 35.02
CA GLU A 275 -0.14 41.87 34.82
C GLU A 275 0.39 42.51 36.11
N GLY A 276 1.43 43.32 35.96
CA GLY A 276 1.96 44.14 37.02
C GLY A 276 1.03 45.31 37.33
N GLU A 277 0.47 45.32 38.53
CA GLU A 277 -0.05 46.54 39.15
C GLU A 277 1.12 47.42 39.60
N LYS A 278 1.35 48.49 38.83
CA LYS A 278 2.29 49.57 39.12
C LYS A 278 1.52 50.67 39.88
N ASN A 279 1.42 50.56 41.20
CA ASN A 279 0.95 51.68 42.03
C ASN A 279 2.11 52.66 42.29
N SER A 280 2.03 53.79 41.60
CA SER A 280 2.78 55.01 41.88
C SER A 280 2.21 55.67 43.14
N SER A 281 3.03 55.84 44.17
CA SER A 281 2.77 56.78 45.26
C SER A 281 4.08 57.46 45.58
N GLN A 282 4.24 58.64 45.00
CA GLN A 282 5.30 59.60 45.25
C GLN A 282 4.76 60.54 46.33
N GLU A 283 5.32 60.47 47.54
CA GLU A 283 5.20 61.54 48.54
C GLU A 283 6.58 61.81 49.13
N ASP A 284 7.18 62.90 48.67
CA ASP A 284 8.39 63.51 49.19
C ASP A 284 8.16 63.98 50.64
N LYS A 285 8.97 63.50 51.58
CA LYS A 285 9.17 64.18 52.87
C LYS A 285 10.36 65.12 52.75
N GLN A 286 10.03 66.40 52.59
CA GLN A 286 10.94 67.52 52.72
C GLN A 286 11.42 67.65 54.17
N LEU A 287 12.72 67.91 54.33
CA LEU A 287 13.34 68.29 55.59
C LEU A 287 12.73 69.61 56.10
N GLU A 288 12.27 69.62 57.36
CA GLU A 288 12.33 70.82 58.19
C GLU A 288 13.53 70.68 59.14
N HIS A 289 14.40 71.67 59.06
CA HIS A 289 15.56 71.86 59.91
C HIS A 289 15.18 72.80 61.06
N ASN A 290 15.36 72.27 62.27
CA ASN A 290 15.78 72.91 63.53
C ASN A 290 15.10 74.19 64.04
N THR A 291 14.48 74.02 65.20
CA THR A 291 14.72 74.76 66.46
C THR A 291 15.41 76.12 66.36
N GLU A 292 14.63 77.20 66.38
CA GLU A 292 14.52 78.23 67.45
C GLU A 292 13.56 79.34 67.01
#